data_AF-A0A2E1MEP0-F1
#
_entry.id   AF-A0A2E1MEP0-F1
#
_cell.length_a   1.000
_cell.length_b   1.000
_cell.length_c   1.000
_cell.angle_alpha   90.00
_cell.angle_beta   90.00
_cell.angle_gamma   90.00
#
_symmetry.space_group_name_H-M   'P 1'
#
loop_
_entity.id
_entity.type
_entity.pdbx_description
1 polymer ?
#
loop_
_entity_poly.entity_id
_entity_poly.type
_entity_poly.pdbx_seq_one_letter_code
_entity_poly.pdbx_strand_id
1 'polypeptide(L)'
;MPVSSASPESNIANPYRRLSASQMVTWKACPRLWYYNNIPKLRGPLPPQIIRGNAAEACISRVLRDSPSLVPGESEDILTSPILDDGKPAYEFGELWPGPSIQPLERSEWPTDRNALEKWAMMRADSHFQKCWDEAVRDWESLTNRVGTADSADVLECREMVENGIRMHLDQVEKCLNSLDAETLESWRDGTNRPEWPSPDGFPLFWSEPHPCAEGPESDPSWMEAWEIARPWFVDPDAGSFTQTTSHPEGWFQGEYDLVYRWSGRPSVIDIKASQGKGDRSGGYLEQLRLYAWLWWETHERAEEVESLAIWYLGPGTVKEVELPSYEELENYSSELKGLYSTIHATTPSLEDCPADPSPLRYFDIGGKPSDPPLDPDPKARCRRCDLRGICESGGHDLELPSETRIERFGHAWPITPIGSIRTRVDATGTVSDLRGPSLKEDGGIDLSFRLQDGYDRAKVRPSRYGSPSDITRSIANDVKVRVKDAIPSIWRGEVVLDIDESSSIALVNDEESFPIVEIETRINVIGRIWSIDAFPNGIGISRWSVTLVDQSGSAGVIAFKQFIPVLAAGLSRGDEIAILNGEVGEFNGRPQVRIGPNTRVVSIRTSEDVPGF
;
A
#
# COMPACT_ATOMS: atom_id res chain seq x y z
N MET A 1 -20.34 -6.13 -7.71
CA MET A 1 -20.25 -5.91 -6.27
C MET A 1 -19.12 -4.92 -5.97
N PRO A 2 -19.24 -4.08 -4.92
CA PRO A 2 -18.18 -3.15 -4.49
C PRO A 2 -16.98 -3.84 -3.82
N VAL A 3 -17.13 -5.13 -3.47
CA VAL A 3 -16.06 -6.02 -3.00
C VAL A 3 -15.98 -7.21 -3.93
N SER A 4 -14.77 -7.55 -4.38
CA SER A 4 -14.54 -8.73 -5.21
C SER A 4 -13.12 -9.25 -5.02
N SER A 5 -12.97 -10.56 -4.91
CA SER A 5 -11.68 -11.23 -4.83
C SER A 5 -11.51 -12.16 -6.03
N ALA A 6 -10.32 -12.14 -6.62
CA ALA A 6 -9.96 -13.09 -7.67
C ALA A 6 -10.01 -14.52 -7.12
N SER A 7 -10.55 -15.45 -7.92
CA SER A 7 -10.57 -16.86 -7.52
C SER A 7 -9.13 -17.40 -7.44
N PRO A 8 -8.81 -18.30 -6.50
CA PRO A 8 -7.47 -18.88 -6.41
C PRO A 8 -7.01 -19.55 -7.72
N GLU A 9 -7.94 -20.11 -8.49
CA GLU A 9 -7.68 -20.82 -9.74
C GLU A 9 -7.37 -19.88 -10.92
N SER A 10 -7.97 -18.69 -10.93
CA SER A 10 -7.75 -17.66 -11.98
C SER A 10 -6.69 -16.62 -11.60
N ASN A 11 -6.22 -16.62 -10.36
CA ASN A 11 -5.26 -15.64 -9.87
C ASN A 11 -3.85 -15.93 -10.40
N ILE A 12 -3.46 -15.22 -11.46
CA ILE A 12 -2.14 -15.32 -12.07
C ILE A 12 -1.09 -14.43 -11.37
N ALA A 13 -1.52 -13.57 -10.44
CA ALA A 13 -0.67 -12.56 -9.84
C ALA A 13 -0.32 -12.91 -8.40
N ASN A 14 0.94 -12.68 -8.04
CA ASN A 14 1.33 -12.64 -6.64
C ASN A 14 0.51 -11.53 -5.94
N PRO A 15 -0.22 -11.82 -4.85
CA PRO A 15 -1.03 -10.81 -4.15
C PRO A 15 -0.25 -9.57 -3.70
N TYR A 16 1.07 -9.70 -3.50
CA TYR A 16 1.97 -8.60 -3.13
C TYR A 16 2.51 -7.80 -4.33
N ARG A 17 2.15 -8.19 -5.56
CA ARG A 17 2.57 -7.53 -6.82
C ARG A 17 1.38 -7.10 -7.68
N ARG A 18 0.22 -6.86 -7.06
CA ARG A 18 -0.94 -6.31 -7.78
C ARG A 18 -0.66 -4.86 -8.18
N LEU A 19 -1.11 -4.49 -9.38
CA LEU A 19 -1.18 -3.11 -9.81
C LEU A 19 -2.32 -2.39 -9.06
N SER A 20 -2.16 -1.10 -8.82
CA SER A 20 -3.20 -0.24 -8.24
C SER A 20 -3.30 1.09 -8.99
N ALA A 21 -4.41 1.80 -8.83
CA ALA A 21 -4.59 3.13 -9.40
C ALA A 21 -3.48 4.11 -8.96
N SER A 22 -3.07 4.08 -7.68
CA SER A 22 -1.97 4.91 -7.17
C SER A 22 -0.63 4.61 -7.85
N GLN A 23 -0.32 3.33 -8.14
CA GLN A 23 0.87 2.96 -8.89
C GLN A 23 0.81 3.43 -10.34
N MET A 24 -0.35 3.31 -10.98
CA MET A 24 -0.59 3.79 -12.35
C MET A 24 -0.42 5.32 -12.42
N VAL A 25 -1.10 6.07 -11.55
CA VAL A 25 -0.99 7.54 -11.46
C VAL A 25 0.46 7.96 -11.22
N THR A 26 1.19 7.25 -10.35
CA THR A 26 2.61 7.54 -10.11
C THR A 26 3.46 7.26 -11.35
N TRP A 27 3.21 6.16 -12.06
CA TRP A 27 3.92 5.81 -13.29
C TRP A 27 3.69 6.86 -14.39
N LYS A 28 2.44 7.26 -14.64
CA LYS A 28 2.11 8.32 -15.60
C LYS A 28 2.66 9.69 -15.19
N ALA A 29 2.75 9.97 -13.89
CA ALA A 29 3.35 11.20 -13.39
C ALA A 29 4.87 11.24 -13.59
N CYS A 30 5.57 10.14 -13.28
CA CYS A 30 7.00 9.99 -13.53
C CYS A 30 7.43 8.51 -13.34
N PRO A 31 7.81 7.78 -14.41
CA PRO A 31 8.30 6.40 -14.29
C PRO A 31 9.50 6.27 -13.36
N ARG A 32 10.41 7.25 -13.35
CA ARG A 32 11.56 7.25 -12.43
C ARG A 32 11.16 7.35 -10.95
N LEU A 33 10.14 8.16 -10.63
CA LEU A 33 9.60 8.24 -9.26
C LEU A 33 9.00 6.89 -8.86
N TRP A 34 8.24 6.26 -9.76
CA TRP A 34 7.72 4.92 -9.52
C TRP A 34 8.86 3.92 -9.26
N TYR A 35 9.90 3.92 -10.10
CA TYR A 35 11.05 3.04 -9.96
C TYR A 35 11.67 3.17 -8.59
N TYR A 36 12.10 4.37 -8.19
CA TYR A 36 12.77 4.60 -6.91
C TYR A 36 11.90 4.18 -5.71
N ASN A 37 10.59 4.44 -5.75
CA ASN A 37 9.68 4.05 -4.67
C ASN A 37 9.45 2.54 -4.59
N ASN A 38 9.45 1.83 -5.72
CA ASN A 38 9.03 0.43 -5.79
C ASN A 38 10.18 -0.57 -5.88
N ILE A 39 11.31 -0.22 -6.50
CA ILE A 39 12.45 -1.11 -6.72
C ILE A 39 13.49 -0.97 -5.59
N PRO A 40 14.24 0.14 -5.42
CA PRO A 40 15.11 0.33 -4.26
C PRO A 40 14.37 0.68 -2.96
N LYS A 41 13.03 0.84 -3.00
CA LYS A 41 12.18 1.17 -1.86
C LYS A 41 12.57 2.48 -1.16
N LEU A 42 12.94 3.50 -1.93
CA LEU A 42 13.25 4.85 -1.45
C LEU A 42 11.98 5.61 -1.04
N ARG A 43 11.25 5.08 -0.05
CA ARG A 43 9.96 5.63 0.39
C ARG A 43 10.10 7.08 0.87
N GLY A 44 9.13 7.92 0.52
CA GLY A 44 9.05 9.30 1.00
C GLY A 44 8.66 9.39 2.48
N PRO A 45 8.78 10.58 3.08
CA PRO A 45 8.33 10.84 4.45
C PRO A 45 6.79 10.81 4.55
N LEU A 46 6.28 10.49 5.74
CA LEU A 46 4.85 10.44 6.03
C LEU A 46 4.46 11.60 6.96
N PRO A 47 3.94 12.72 6.42
CA PRO A 47 3.71 13.91 7.22
C PRO A 47 2.36 13.81 7.97
N PRO A 48 2.15 14.64 9.02
CA PRO A 48 1.00 14.51 9.92
C PRO A 48 -0.35 14.81 9.26
N GLN A 49 -0.38 15.41 8.06
CA GLN A 49 -1.63 15.66 7.33
C GLN A 49 -2.37 14.36 6.96
N ILE A 50 -1.71 13.20 6.99
CA ILE A 50 -2.35 11.89 6.80
C ILE A 50 -3.36 11.60 7.92
N ILE A 51 -3.11 12.07 9.15
CA ILE A 51 -4.01 11.88 10.30
C ILE A 51 -5.41 12.38 9.95
N ARG A 52 -5.51 13.56 9.33
CA ARG A 52 -6.80 14.16 8.94
C ARG A 52 -7.57 13.33 7.92
N GLY A 53 -6.86 12.71 6.98
CA GLY A 53 -7.47 11.81 5.98
C GLY A 53 -8.15 10.63 6.66
N ASN A 54 -7.36 9.87 7.42
CA ASN A 54 -7.84 8.66 8.08
C ASN A 54 -8.94 8.96 9.11
N ALA A 55 -8.76 10.02 9.92
CA ALA A 55 -9.74 10.40 10.94
C ALA A 55 -11.07 10.87 10.32
N ALA A 56 -11.02 11.69 9.27
CA ALA A 56 -12.23 12.20 8.62
C ALA A 56 -13.02 11.07 7.94
N GLU A 57 -12.34 10.21 7.19
CA GLU A 57 -12.95 9.07 6.50
C GLU A 57 -13.59 8.10 7.51
N ALA A 58 -12.84 7.68 8.54
CA ALA A 58 -13.37 6.80 9.59
C ALA A 58 -14.58 7.41 10.32
N CYS A 59 -14.53 8.69 10.64
CA CYS A 59 -15.63 9.37 11.33
C CYS A 59 -16.87 9.49 10.44
N ILE A 60 -16.71 9.86 9.16
CA ILE A 60 -17.82 9.92 8.21
C ILE A 60 -18.45 8.53 8.06
N SER A 61 -17.66 7.48 7.84
CA SER A 61 -18.15 6.11 7.71
C SER A 61 -18.93 5.64 8.96
N ARG A 62 -18.48 5.98 10.17
CA ARG A 62 -19.22 5.66 11.40
C ARG A 62 -20.54 6.41 11.53
N VAL A 63 -20.58 7.69 11.11
CA VAL A 63 -21.84 8.44 11.07
C VAL A 63 -22.80 7.86 10.02
N LEU A 64 -22.31 7.51 8.83
CA LEU A 64 -23.12 6.89 7.76
C LEU A 64 -23.63 5.49 8.15
N ARG A 65 -22.91 4.77 9.02
CA ARG A 65 -23.37 3.50 9.60
C ARG A 65 -24.52 3.70 10.58
N ASP A 66 -24.59 4.83 11.27
CA ASP A 66 -25.63 5.03 12.26
C ASP A 66 -27.02 5.19 11.62
N SER A 67 -28.04 4.66 12.29
CA SER A 67 -29.44 4.85 11.89
C SER A 67 -30.10 5.88 12.81
N PRO A 68 -30.76 6.92 12.27
CA PRO A 68 -31.49 7.88 13.10
C PRO A 68 -32.69 7.26 13.82
N SER A 69 -33.13 6.06 13.41
CA SER A 69 -34.24 5.35 14.06
C SER A 69 -33.80 4.40 15.18
N LEU A 70 -32.50 4.08 15.26
CA LEU A 70 -31.94 3.12 16.21
C LEU A 70 -30.95 3.76 17.18
N VAL A 71 -30.24 4.81 16.76
CA VAL A 71 -29.10 5.37 17.49
C VAL A 71 -29.41 6.80 17.94
N PRO A 72 -29.55 7.05 19.26
CA PRO A 72 -29.66 8.40 19.79
C PRO A 72 -28.44 9.26 19.43
N GLY A 73 -28.64 10.57 19.24
CA GLY A 73 -27.57 11.49 18.83
C GLY A 73 -26.30 11.43 19.72
N GLU A 74 -26.46 11.33 21.04
CA GLU A 74 -25.33 11.33 22.00
C GLU A 74 -24.87 9.92 22.41
N SER A 75 -25.41 8.85 21.79
CA SER A 75 -25.08 7.47 22.16
C SER A 75 -23.60 7.15 21.90
N GLU A 76 -23.08 6.15 22.60
CA GLU A 76 -21.84 5.47 22.19
C GLU A 76 -22.04 4.71 20.86
N ASP A 77 -20.96 4.12 20.35
CA ASP A 77 -20.93 3.38 19.09
C ASP A 77 -21.55 1.97 19.25
N ILE A 78 -22.87 1.88 19.13
CA ILE A 78 -23.65 0.65 19.39
C ILE A 78 -23.84 -0.23 18.15
N LEU A 79 -23.47 0.24 16.95
CA LEU A 79 -23.56 -0.51 15.69
C LEU A 79 -22.20 -1.04 15.22
N THR A 80 -21.27 -1.25 16.15
CA THR A 80 -19.96 -1.86 15.88
C THR A 80 -20.13 -3.22 15.19
N SER A 81 -19.44 -3.41 14.07
CA SER A 81 -19.55 -4.64 13.27
C SER A 81 -18.80 -5.80 13.94
N PRO A 82 -19.31 -7.04 13.89
CA PRO A 82 -18.58 -8.20 14.36
C PRO A 82 -17.42 -8.53 13.40
N ILE A 83 -16.18 -8.58 13.92
CA ILE A 83 -14.95 -8.81 13.13
C ILE A 83 -14.32 -10.16 13.50
N LEU A 84 -13.93 -10.93 12.48
CA LEU A 84 -13.23 -12.21 12.61
C LEU A 84 -11.73 -11.99 12.89
N ASP A 85 -11.03 -13.06 13.30
CA ASP A 85 -9.59 -13.03 13.57
C ASP A 85 -8.73 -12.61 12.35
N ASP A 86 -9.24 -12.78 11.13
CA ASP A 86 -8.59 -12.36 9.89
C ASP A 86 -8.87 -10.89 9.52
N GLY A 87 -9.62 -10.18 10.36
CA GLY A 87 -10.00 -8.77 10.18
C GLY A 87 -11.23 -8.55 9.31
N LYS A 88 -11.87 -9.59 8.76
CA LYS A 88 -13.08 -9.40 7.94
C LYS A 88 -14.35 -9.29 8.79
N PRO A 89 -15.38 -8.56 8.33
CA PRO A 89 -16.70 -8.63 8.92
C PRO A 89 -17.25 -10.07 8.91
N ALA A 90 -17.90 -10.45 10.01
CA ALA A 90 -18.46 -11.78 10.23
C ALA A 90 -19.80 -11.96 9.48
N TYR A 91 -19.79 -11.81 8.15
CA TYR A 91 -21.00 -11.83 7.32
C TYR A 91 -21.80 -13.14 7.41
N GLU A 92 -21.15 -14.26 7.71
CA GLU A 92 -21.78 -15.58 7.84
C GLU A 92 -22.53 -15.77 9.17
N PHE A 93 -22.31 -14.90 10.15
CA PHE A 93 -22.83 -15.04 11.52
C PHE A 93 -23.86 -13.94 11.81
N GLY A 94 -25.04 -14.07 11.21
CA GLY A 94 -26.07 -13.03 11.22
C GLY A 94 -26.52 -12.63 12.64
N GLU A 95 -26.49 -13.57 13.58
CA GLU A 95 -26.86 -13.39 14.98
C GLU A 95 -25.91 -12.50 15.79
N LEU A 96 -24.69 -12.25 15.29
CA LEU A 96 -23.72 -11.38 15.96
C LEU A 96 -23.92 -9.90 15.62
N TRP A 97 -24.73 -9.59 14.62
CA TRP A 97 -24.96 -8.23 14.16
C TRP A 97 -25.89 -7.47 15.12
N PRO A 98 -25.54 -6.24 15.53
CA PRO A 98 -26.27 -5.53 16.59
C PRO A 98 -27.63 -5.00 16.13
N GLY A 99 -27.78 -4.60 14.87
CA GLY A 99 -28.97 -3.93 14.32
C GLY A 99 -30.29 -4.63 14.67
N PRO A 100 -30.46 -5.93 14.37
CA PRO A 100 -31.67 -6.69 14.67
C PRO A 100 -32.08 -6.73 16.15
N SER A 101 -31.15 -6.50 17.09
CA SER A 101 -31.40 -6.58 18.53
C SER A 101 -31.68 -5.21 19.17
N ILE A 102 -31.50 -4.11 18.44
CA ILE A 102 -31.69 -2.75 18.97
C ILE A 102 -33.17 -2.39 18.95
N GLN A 103 -33.68 -1.93 20.08
CA GLN A 103 -35.03 -1.38 20.17
C GLN A 103 -35.08 -0.03 19.44
N PRO A 104 -36.01 0.16 18.48
CA PRO A 104 -36.17 1.44 17.79
C PRO A 104 -36.55 2.57 18.73
N LEU A 105 -36.08 3.78 18.42
CA LEU A 105 -36.45 5.01 19.13
C LEU A 105 -37.93 5.34 18.91
N GLU A 106 -38.51 6.08 19.86
CA GLU A 106 -39.88 6.54 19.73
C GLU A 106 -40.02 7.47 18.51
N ARG A 107 -41.11 7.33 17.75
CA ARG A 107 -41.33 8.13 16.52
C ARG A 107 -41.29 9.66 16.76
N SER A 108 -41.59 10.11 17.98
CA SER A 108 -41.48 11.53 18.36
C SER A 108 -40.04 12.06 18.41
N GLU A 109 -39.05 11.18 18.44
CA GLU A 109 -37.62 11.51 18.47
C GLU A 109 -37.00 11.50 17.07
N TRP A 110 -37.72 11.00 16.06
CA TRP A 110 -37.20 10.87 14.71
C TRP A 110 -37.06 12.25 14.04
N PRO A 111 -35.92 12.52 13.37
CA PRO A 111 -35.80 13.64 12.46
C PRO A 111 -36.91 13.67 11.39
N THR A 112 -37.61 14.79 11.29
CA THR A 112 -38.73 14.97 10.35
C THR A 112 -38.41 15.94 9.21
N ASP A 113 -37.26 16.61 9.27
CA ASP A 113 -36.77 17.51 8.24
C ASP A 113 -35.23 17.48 8.14
N ARG A 114 -34.71 18.13 7.09
CA ARG A 114 -33.27 18.23 6.84
C ARG A 114 -32.48 18.77 8.02
N ASN A 115 -32.99 19.80 8.71
CA ASN A 115 -32.28 20.45 9.80
C ASN A 115 -32.21 19.56 11.04
N ALA A 116 -33.31 18.86 11.35
CA ALA A 116 -33.36 17.89 12.43
C ALA A 116 -32.40 16.72 12.16
N LEU A 117 -32.33 16.24 10.91
CA LEU A 117 -31.45 15.15 10.51
C LEU A 117 -29.98 15.59 10.52
N GLU A 118 -29.68 16.80 10.04
CA GLU A 118 -28.34 17.39 10.15
C GLU A 118 -27.92 17.49 11.61
N LYS A 119 -28.78 18.01 12.48
CA LYS A 119 -28.49 18.12 13.91
C LYS A 119 -28.16 16.75 14.51
N TRP A 120 -28.97 15.73 14.22
CA TRP A 120 -28.70 14.36 14.68
C TRP A 120 -27.35 13.85 14.15
N ALA A 121 -27.07 13.99 12.86
CA ALA A 121 -25.82 13.52 12.25
C ALA A 121 -24.58 14.25 12.80
N MET A 122 -24.70 15.55 13.10
CA MET A 122 -23.61 16.30 13.75
C MET A 122 -23.35 15.84 15.19
N MET A 123 -24.40 15.48 15.94
CA MET A 123 -24.24 14.87 17.27
C MET A 123 -23.54 13.51 17.16
N ARG A 124 -23.88 12.69 16.15
CA ARG A 124 -23.16 11.44 15.87
C ARG A 124 -21.69 11.69 15.56
N ALA A 125 -21.38 12.72 14.77
CA ALA A 125 -20.00 13.11 14.49
C ALA A 125 -19.24 13.46 15.78
N ASP A 126 -19.87 14.20 16.70
CA ASP A 126 -19.27 14.52 18.00
C ASP A 126 -19.01 13.27 18.86
N SER A 127 -19.92 12.29 18.83
CA SER A 127 -19.73 11.00 19.53
C SER A 127 -18.55 10.18 19.00
N HIS A 128 -18.27 10.23 17.69
CA HIS A 128 -17.25 9.39 17.05
C HIS A 128 -15.88 10.08 16.91
N PHE A 129 -15.86 11.39 16.69
CA PHE A 129 -14.69 12.09 16.16
C PHE A 129 -13.43 11.94 17.02
N GLN A 130 -13.55 12.06 18.35
CA GLN A 130 -12.39 11.97 19.24
C GLN A 130 -11.70 10.60 19.15
N LYS A 131 -12.48 9.51 19.11
CA LYS A 131 -11.95 8.15 18.95
C LYS A 131 -11.23 8.01 17.60
N CYS A 132 -11.87 8.44 16.51
CA CYS A 132 -11.28 8.38 15.17
C CYS A 132 -9.98 9.19 15.06
N TRP A 133 -9.94 10.37 15.69
CA TRP A 133 -8.74 11.20 15.75
C TRP A 133 -7.61 10.52 16.52
N ASP A 134 -7.90 10.02 17.74
CA ASP A 134 -6.90 9.38 18.60
C ASP A 134 -6.33 8.09 17.98
N GLU A 135 -7.17 7.32 17.28
CA GLU A 135 -6.75 6.14 16.51
C GLU A 135 -5.86 6.54 15.34
N ALA A 136 -6.25 7.54 14.54
CA ALA A 136 -5.44 8.03 13.43
C ALA A 136 -4.08 8.61 13.87
N VAL A 137 -4.04 9.31 15.02
CA VAL A 137 -2.81 9.79 15.64
C VAL A 137 -1.94 8.60 16.05
N ARG A 138 -2.50 7.63 16.79
CA ARG A 138 -1.76 6.45 17.25
C ARG A 138 -1.18 5.64 16.09
N ASP A 139 -1.97 5.46 15.04
CA ASP A 139 -1.54 4.76 13.82
C ASP A 139 -0.39 5.51 13.16
N TRP A 140 -0.52 6.83 12.96
CA TRP A 140 0.54 7.65 12.38
C TRP A 140 1.81 7.66 13.24
N GLU A 141 1.69 7.76 14.56
CA GLU A 141 2.82 7.68 15.51
C GLU A 141 3.50 6.31 15.52
N SER A 142 2.79 5.25 15.14
CA SER A 142 3.39 3.93 14.96
C SER A 142 4.24 3.83 13.68
N LEU A 143 4.03 4.72 12.70
CA LEU A 143 4.73 4.70 11.42
C LEU A 143 6.19 5.11 11.58
N THR A 144 7.08 4.30 11.04
CA THR A 144 8.54 4.45 11.18
C THR A 144 9.14 5.52 10.28
N ASN A 145 8.43 5.94 9.22
CA ASN A 145 8.88 6.99 8.28
C ASN A 145 8.16 8.33 8.48
N ARG A 146 7.50 8.51 9.64
CA ARG A 146 6.80 9.75 9.94
C ARG A 146 7.78 10.92 10.10
N VAL A 147 7.33 12.13 9.76
CA VAL A 147 8.09 13.38 9.97
C VAL A 147 7.23 14.43 10.62
N GLY A 148 7.80 15.25 11.50
CA GLY A 148 7.06 16.25 12.28
C GLY A 148 6.38 15.65 13.51
N THR A 149 5.37 16.36 14.02
CA THR A 149 4.61 15.98 15.22
C THR A 149 3.11 15.92 14.92
N ALA A 150 2.36 15.12 15.69
CA ALA A 150 0.92 15.05 15.58
C ALA A 150 0.24 16.41 15.79
N ASP A 151 0.81 17.27 16.65
CA ASP A 151 0.34 18.65 16.90
C ASP A 151 0.31 19.54 15.65
N SER A 152 1.02 19.16 14.59
CA SER A 152 1.01 19.88 13.31
C SER A 152 -0.20 19.52 12.43
N ALA A 153 -1.00 18.52 12.82
CA ALA A 153 -2.29 18.23 12.21
C ALA A 153 -3.39 19.05 12.90
N ASP A 154 -4.09 19.87 12.13
CA ASP A 154 -5.19 20.69 12.65
C ASP A 154 -6.45 19.84 12.87
N VAL A 155 -6.76 19.60 14.15
CA VAL A 155 -7.93 18.85 14.60
C VAL A 155 -9.24 19.57 14.30
N LEU A 156 -9.26 20.90 14.38
CA LEU A 156 -10.46 21.69 14.10
C LEU A 156 -10.76 21.67 12.60
N GLU A 157 -9.73 21.84 11.76
CA GLU A 157 -9.88 21.71 10.31
C GLU A 157 -10.41 20.31 9.94
N CYS A 158 -9.93 19.25 10.61
CA CYS A 158 -10.43 17.89 10.40
C CYS A 158 -11.91 17.73 10.81
N ARG A 159 -12.32 18.34 11.94
CA ARG A 159 -13.73 18.31 12.38
C ARG A 159 -14.64 19.02 11.38
N GLU A 160 -14.22 20.18 10.85
CA GLU A 160 -14.94 20.90 9.80
C GLU A 160 -15.06 20.06 8.52
N MET A 161 -14.00 19.34 8.13
CA MET A 161 -14.03 18.41 7.00
C MET A 161 -15.08 17.29 7.19
N VAL A 162 -15.22 16.75 8.40
CA VAL A 162 -16.26 15.76 8.72
C VAL A 162 -17.66 16.37 8.57
N GLU A 163 -17.89 17.58 9.08
CA GLU A 163 -19.19 18.26 8.89
C GLU A 163 -19.54 18.44 7.42
N ASN A 164 -18.56 18.86 6.62
CA ASN A 164 -18.74 19.04 5.19
C ASN A 164 -19.10 17.72 4.49
N GLY A 165 -18.45 16.61 4.87
CA GLY A 165 -18.78 15.28 4.35
C GLY A 165 -20.21 14.86 4.70
N ILE A 166 -20.66 15.11 5.94
CA ILE A 166 -22.03 14.84 6.37
C ILE A 166 -23.04 15.68 5.59
N ARG A 167 -22.76 16.97 5.38
CA ARG A 167 -23.63 17.86 4.58
C ARG A 167 -23.74 17.40 3.13
N MET A 168 -22.65 16.93 2.53
CA MET A 168 -22.67 16.34 1.19
C MET A 168 -23.51 15.05 1.13
N HIS A 169 -23.51 14.23 2.18
CA HIS A 169 -24.41 13.09 2.26
C HIS A 169 -25.87 13.52 2.43
N LEU A 170 -26.16 14.53 3.24
CA LEU A 170 -27.53 15.08 3.34
C LEU A 170 -28.05 15.62 2.00
N ASP A 171 -27.19 16.13 1.12
CA ASP A 171 -27.56 16.47 -0.25
C ASP A 171 -27.98 15.22 -1.06
N GLN A 172 -27.36 14.06 -0.82
CA GLN A 172 -27.78 12.79 -1.43
C GLN A 172 -29.11 12.30 -0.84
N VAL A 173 -29.30 12.43 0.48
CA VAL A 173 -30.57 12.10 1.15
C VAL A 173 -31.71 12.94 0.60
N GLU A 174 -31.51 14.25 0.44
CA GLU A 174 -32.54 15.15 -0.12
C GLU A 174 -32.83 14.83 -1.59
N LYS A 175 -31.81 14.51 -2.39
CA LYS A 175 -32.03 14.05 -3.78
C LYS A 175 -32.81 12.74 -3.82
N CYS A 176 -32.48 11.78 -2.96
CA CYS A 176 -33.21 10.53 -2.81
C CYS A 176 -34.67 10.79 -2.45
N LEU A 177 -34.92 11.56 -1.39
CA LEU A 177 -36.27 11.93 -0.94
C LEU A 177 -37.15 12.49 -2.08
N ASN A 178 -36.57 13.32 -2.94
CA ASN A 178 -37.28 14.01 -4.01
C ASN A 178 -37.38 13.23 -5.33
N SER A 179 -36.64 12.13 -5.50
CA SER A 179 -36.51 11.44 -6.80
C SER A 179 -36.61 9.92 -6.71
N LEU A 180 -36.83 9.37 -5.50
CA LEU A 180 -37.02 7.94 -5.29
C LEU A 180 -38.28 7.47 -6.01
N ASP A 181 -38.15 6.38 -6.76
CA ASP A 181 -39.30 5.77 -7.42
C ASP A 181 -40.09 4.89 -6.45
N ALA A 182 -41.40 4.76 -6.72
CA ALA A 182 -42.31 4.05 -5.83
C ALA A 182 -42.01 2.53 -5.75
N GLU A 183 -41.43 1.93 -6.79
CA GLU A 183 -41.11 0.51 -6.79
C GLU A 183 -39.93 0.23 -5.85
N THR A 184 -38.86 1.03 -5.93
CA THR A 184 -37.72 0.96 -5.02
C THR A 184 -38.14 1.24 -3.57
N LEU A 185 -38.99 2.24 -3.33
CA LEU A 185 -39.47 2.57 -1.99
C LEU A 185 -40.26 1.42 -1.35
N GLU A 186 -41.27 0.90 -2.06
CA GLU A 186 -42.16 -0.14 -1.51
C GLU A 186 -41.41 -1.47 -1.33
N SER A 187 -40.51 -1.83 -2.26
CA SER A 187 -39.65 -3.01 -2.11
C SER A 187 -38.56 -2.84 -1.05
N TRP A 188 -38.19 -1.62 -0.68
CA TRP A 188 -37.34 -1.40 0.49
C TRP A 188 -38.15 -1.51 1.79
N ARG A 189 -39.38 -0.96 1.83
CA ARG A 189 -40.29 -1.04 2.98
C ARG A 189 -40.67 -2.48 3.34
N ASP A 190 -40.82 -3.35 2.35
CA ASP A 190 -41.14 -4.77 2.59
C ASP A 190 -39.91 -5.65 2.92
N GLY A 191 -38.70 -5.08 2.87
CA GLY A 191 -37.44 -5.78 3.15
C GLY A 191 -36.91 -6.64 1.99
N THR A 192 -37.50 -6.57 0.80
CA THR A 192 -37.08 -7.37 -0.37
C THR A 192 -35.97 -6.74 -1.20
N ASN A 193 -35.76 -5.43 -1.07
CA ASN A 193 -34.74 -4.67 -1.81
C ASN A 193 -33.46 -4.42 -0.98
N ARG A 194 -32.90 -5.49 -0.40
CA ARG A 194 -31.55 -5.46 0.19
C ARG A 194 -30.53 -5.90 -0.86
N PRO A 195 -29.54 -5.05 -1.23
CA PRO A 195 -28.52 -5.44 -2.18
C PRO A 195 -27.65 -6.60 -1.66
N GLU A 196 -27.09 -7.41 -2.56
CA GLU A 196 -26.17 -8.52 -2.21
C GLU A 196 -25.01 -8.05 -1.32
N TRP A 197 -24.50 -6.85 -1.59
CA TRP A 197 -23.55 -6.15 -0.72
C TRP A 197 -24.22 -4.89 -0.18
N PRO A 198 -24.91 -4.95 0.96
CA PRO A 198 -25.55 -3.81 1.58
C PRO A 198 -24.50 -2.90 2.21
N SER A 199 -24.91 -1.67 2.49
CA SER A 199 -24.10 -0.71 3.24
C SER A 199 -23.76 -1.27 4.64
N PRO A 200 -22.59 -0.96 5.23
CA PRO A 200 -22.33 -1.30 6.64
C PRO A 200 -23.32 -0.55 7.53
N ASP A 201 -24.45 -1.19 7.85
CA ASP A 201 -25.61 -0.59 8.53
C ASP A 201 -25.89 -1.21 9.90
N GLY A 202 -25.01 -2.12 10.34
CA GLY A 202 -25.18 -2.89 11.56
C GLY A 202 -26.18 -4.05 11.44
N PHE A 203 -26.75 -4.28 10.24
CA PHE A 203 -27.55 -5.46 9.93
C PHE A 203 -26.71 -6.52 9.20
N PRO A 204 -27.08 -7.81 9.32
CA PRO A 204 -26.36 -8.88 8.65
C PRO A 204 -26.43 -8.77 7.12
N LEU A 205 -25.52 -9.46 6.42
CA LEU A 205 -25.47 -9.49 4.95
C LEU A 205 -26.85 -9.85 4.37
N PHE A 206 -27.43 -10.93 4.89
CA PHE A 206 -28.77 -11.38 4.56
C PHE A 206 -29.76 -10.92 5.64
N TRP A 207 -30.67 -10.03 5.25
CA TRP A 207 -31.74 -9.53 6.09
C TRP A 207 -32.97 -9.27 5.22
N SER A 208 -34.12 -9.84 5.59
CA SER A 208 -35.35 -9.82 4.79
C SER A 208 -36.56 -9.28 5.55
N GLU A 209 -36.33 -8.65 6.70
CA GLU A 209 -37.39 -7.99 7.48
C GLU A 209 -37.36 -6.48 7.20
N PRO A 210 -38.52 -5.81 7.21
CA PRO A 210 -38.60 -4.36 7.10
C PRO A 210 -37.68 -3.63 8.07
N HIS A 211 -37.06 -2.55 7.60
CA HIS A 211 -36.30 -1.67 8.49
C HIS A 211 -37.27 -1.00 9.51
N PRO A 212 -36.86 -0.78 10.78
CA PRO A 212 -37.77 -0.20 11.78
C PRO A 212 -38.35 1.18 11.48
N CYS A 213 -37.71 1.94 10.59
CA CYS A 213 -38.22 3.23 10.12
C CYS A 213 -39.06 3.16 8.83
N ALA A 214 -39.35 1.96 8.32
CA ALA A 214 -40.25 1.79 7.19
C ALA A 214 -41.65 2.31 7.55
N GLU A 215 -42.17 3.21 6.73
CA GLU A 215 -43.52 3.73 6.86
C GLU A 215 -44.54 2.82 6.17
N GLY A 216 -45.83 3.13 6.40
CA GLY A 216 -46.91 2.38 5.76
C GLY A 216 -46.91 2.53 4.24
N PRO A 217 -47.50 1.56 3.51
CA PRO A 217 -47.55 1.59 2.05
C PRO A 217 -48.28 2.82 1.52
N GLU A 218 -47.92 3.27 0.33
CA GLU A 218 -48.54 4.40 -0.38
C GLU A 218 -48.38 5.77 0.33
N SER A 219 -47.49 5.87 1.33
CA SER A 219 -47.11 7.14 1.95
C SER A 219 -45.88 7.74 1.27
N ASP A 220 -45.79 9.08 1.26
CA ASP A 220 -44.58 9.79 0.80
C ASP A 220 -43.35 9.33 1.61
N PRO A 221 -42.16 9.24 0.99
CA PRO A 221 -40.96 8.85 1.71
C PRO A 221 -40.64 9.84 2.83
N SER A 222 -40.28 9.34 4.01
CA SER A 222 -39.80 10.18 5.10
C SER A 222 -38.30 10.49 5.00
N TRP A 223 -37.83 11.49 5.74
CA TRP A 223 -36.39 11.78 5.86
C TRP A 223 -35.59 10.60 6.43
N MET A 224 -36.23 9.78 7.26
CA MET A 224 -35.64 8.57 7.85
C MET A 224 -35.41 7.52 6.79
N GLU A 225 -36.45 7.22 6.00
CA GLU A 225 -36.37 6.28 4.87
C GLU A 225 -35.35 6.76 3.84
N ALA A 226 -35.36 8.05 3.50
CA ALA A 226 -34.39 8.62 2.57
C ALA A 226 -32.94 8.49 3.06
N TRP A 227 -32.67 8.64 4.36
CA TRP A 227 -31.33 8.39 4.93
C TRP A 227 -30.90 6.94 4.72
N GLU A 228 -31.76 5.99 5.08
CA GLU A 228 -31.45 4.57 4.98
C GLU A 228 -31.28 4.10 3.53
N ILE A 229 -32.14 4.58 2.62
CA ILE A 229 -32.11 4.20 1.20
C ILE A 229 -30.94 4.87 0.49
N ALA A 230 -30.65 6.14 0.79
CA ALA A 230 -29.54 6.86 0.16
C ALA A 230 -28.17 6.40 0.67
N ARG A 231 -28.10 5.69 1.81
CA ARG A 231 -26.86 5.25 2.43
C ARG A 231 -25.96 4.48 1.43
N PRO A 232 -24.75 4.96 1.14
CA PRO A 232 -23.86 4.28 0.21
C PRO A 232 -23.27 3.02 0.84
N TRP A 233 -22.78 2.11 0.01
CA TRP A 233 -21.78 1.15 0.48
C TRP A 233 -20.44 1.88 0.72
N PHE A 234 -19.70 1.48 1.75
CA PHE A 234 -18.36 1.98 2.08
C PHE A 234 -17.56 0.88 2.80
N VAL A 235 -16.25 1.05 2.93
CA VAL A 235 -15.41 0.15 3.74
C VAL A 235 -15.85 0.22 5.19
N ASP A 236 -16.17 -0.93 5.78
CA ASP A 236 -16.62 -1.03 7.16
C ASP A 236 -15.51 -0.47 8.10
N PRO A 237 -15.82 0.54 8.93
CA PRO A 237 -14.82 1.21 9.75
C PRO A 237 -14.22 0.34 10.86
N ASP A 238 -14.77 -0.85 11.11
CA ASP A 238 -14.18 -1.83 12.03
C ASP A 238 -13.38 -2.94 11.31
N ALA A 239 -13.47 -3.04 9.98
CA ALA A 239 -12.75 -4.06 9.22
C ALA A 239 -11.23 -3.79 9.20
N GLY A 240 -10.46 -4.87 9.16
CA GLY A 240 -9.01 -4.82 8.99
C GLY A 240 -8.63 -4.21 7.65
N SER A 241 -7.49 -3.52 7.60
CA SER A 241 -7.01 -2.87 6.38
C SER A 241 -6.89 -3.85 5.20
N PHE A 242 -7.32 -3.41 4.01
CA PHE A 242 -7.29 -4.17 2.75
C PHE A 242 -8.12 -5.46 2.73
N THR A 243 -9.08 -5.61 3.65
CA THR A 243 -9.98 -6.78 3.67
C THR A 243 -11.19 -6.63 2.74
N GLN A 244 -11.59 -5.39 2.40
CA GLN A 244 -12.77 -5.08 1.57
C GLN A 244 -12.38 -4.35 0.28
N THR A 245 -11.48 -4.96 -0.48
CA THR A 245 -11.04 -4.44 -1.78
C THR A 245 -11.75 -5.12 -2.94
N THR A 246 -11.71 -4.48 -4.11
CA THR A 246 -12.08 -5.09 -5.40
C THR A 246 -10.84 -5.44 -6.20
N SER A 247 -10.77 -6.68 -6.68
CA SER A 247 -9.69 -7.18 -7.53
C SER A 247 -10.21 -7.55 -8.91
N HIS A 248 -9.40 -7.29 -9.94
CA HIS A 248 -9.65 -7.82 -11.29
C HIS A 248 -9.83 -9.35 -11.23
N PRO A 249 -10.66 -10.00 -12.09
CA PRO A 249 -10.91 -11.45 -12.03
C PRO A 249 -9.67 -12.35 -12.07
N GLU A 250 -8.64 -11.92 -12.80
CA GLU A 250 -7.31 -12.57 -12.86
C GLU A 250 -6.35 -12.16 -11.72
N GLY A 251 -6.78 -11.28 -10.81
CA GLY A 251 -6.05 -10.91 -9.60
C GLY A 251 -4.87 -9.95 -9.76
N TRP A 252 -4.59 -9.43 -10.96
CA TRP A 252 -3.41 -8.58 -11.24
C TRP A 252 -3.60 -7.08 -10.96
N PHE A 253 -4.84 -6.62 -10.74
CA PHE A 253 -5.17 -5.24 -10.35
C PHE A 253 -6.07 -5.24 -9.11
N GLN A 254 -5.91 -4.23 -8.26
CA GLN A 254 -6.73 -4.03 -7.05
C GLN A 254 -7.05 -2.54 -6.82
N GLY A 255 -8.26 -2.28 -6.34
CA GLY A 255 -8.73 -0.98 -5.88
C GLY A 255 -9.64 -1.11 -4.66
N GLU A 256 -9.93 0.02 -4.04
CA GLU A 256 -10.85 0.18 -2.91
C GLU A 256 -11.73 1.39 -3.23
N TYR A 257 -13.03 1.28 -2.98
CA TYR A 257 -13.98 2.38 -3.21
C TYR A 257 -14.27 3.04 -1.87
N ASP A 258 -14.29 4.38 -1.82
CA ASP A 258 -14.65 5.09 -0.60
C ASP A 258 -16.16 5.00 -0.37
N LEU A 259 -16.98 5.45 -1.33
CA LEU A 259 -18.44 5.34 -1.28
C LEU A 259 -19.03 4.87 -2.63
N VAL A 260 -20.03 3.99 -2.57
CA VAL A 260 -20.83 3.56 -3.73
C VAL A 260 -22.32 3.75 -3.45
N TYR A 261 -22.92 4.78 -4.04
CA TYR A 261 -24.35 5.06 -3.98
C TYR A 261 -25.11 4.22 -5.02
N ARG A 262 -26.31 3.75 -4.68
CA ARG A 262 -27.16 2.95 -5.60
C ARG A 262 -28.65 3.31 -5.55
N TRP A 263 -29.04 4.32 -4.77
CA TRP A 263 -30.45 4.67 -4.55
C TRP A 263 -31.18 5.14 -5.83
N SER A 264 -30.44 5.57 -6.86
CA SER A 264 -30.99 5.91 -8.19
C SER A 264 -31.25 4.68 -9.08
N GLY A 265 -30.97 3.47 -8.59
CA GLY A 265 -31.04 2.22 -9.34
C GLY A 265 -29.77 1.90 -10.16
N ARG A 266 -28.79 2.81 -10.21
CA ARG A 266 -27.48 2.58 -10.84
C ARG A 266 -26.32 3.01 -9.92
N PRO A 267 -25.15 2.37 -10.00
CA PRO A 267 -24.05 2.68 -9.11
C PRO A 267 -23.40 4.02 -9.43
N SER A 268 -23.21 4.86 -8.43
CA SER A 268 -22.44 6.10 -8.49
C SER A 268 -21.26 6.01 -7.52
N VAL A 269 -20.04 6.23 -8.01
CA VAL A 269 -18.82 6.10 -7.21
C VAL A 269 -18.33 7.46 -6.77
N ILE A 270 -18.17 7.62 -5.46
CA ILE A 270 -17.69 8.85 -4.85
C ILE A 270 -16.39 8.55 -4.09
N ASP A 271 -15.41 9.42 -4.26
CA ASP A 271 -14.12 9.37 -3.58
C ASP A 271 -13.97 10.58 -2.65
N ILE A 272 -13.65 10.31 -1.39
CA ILE A 272 -13.54 11.30 -0.34
C ILE A 272 -12.08 11.76 -0.26
N LYS A 273 -11.88 13.08 -0.24
CA LYS A 273 -10.54 13.65 -0.07
C LYS A 273 -10.56 14.72 1.00
N ALA A 274 -9.97 14.41 2.15
CA ALA A 274 -9.68 15.33 3.25
C ALA A 274 -8.60 16.36 2.86
N SER A 275 -8.93 17.22 1.89
CA SER A 275 -8.02 18.20 1.33
C SER A 275 -8.75 19.39 0.72
N GLN A 276 -8.00 20.46 0.44
CA GLN A 276 -8.49 21.65 -0.24
C GLN A 276 -8.66 21.49 -1.76
N GLY A 277 -8.11 20.40 -2.33
CA GLY A 277 -8.10 20.18 -3.78
C GLY A 277 -7.19 21.14 -4.58
N LYS A 278 -6.25 21.84 -3.93
CA LYS A 278 -5.34 22.82 -4.56
C LYS A 278 -4.01 22.25 -5.06
N GLY A 279 -3.87 20.92 -5.06
CA GLY A 279 -2.60 20.25 -5.29
C GLY A 279 -2.55 19.57 -6.64
N ASP A 280 -1.35 19.36 -7.17
CA ASP A 280 -1.15 18.56 -8.38
C ASP A 280 -1.71 17.13 -8.27
N ARG A 281 -1.81 16.59 -7.04
CA ARG A 281 -2.47 15.31 -6.75
C ARG A 281 -3.93 15.28 -7.19
N SER A 282 -4.62 16.43 -7.23
CA SER A 282 -6.02 16.51 -7.68
C SER A 282 -6.23 15.98 -9.08
N GLY A 283 -5.26 16.14 -9.99
CA GLY A 283 -5.36 15.54 -11.31
C GLY A 283 -5.17 14.02 -11.30
N GLY A 284 -4.49 13.46 -10.29
CA GLY A 284 -4.34 12.02 -10.12
C GLY A 284 -5.64 11.37 -9.63
N TYR A 285 -6.39 12.05 -8.77
CA TYR A 285 -7.69 11.59 -8.29
C TYR A 285 -8.72 11.45 -9.42
N LEU A 286 -8.70 12.37 -10.39
CA LEU A 286 -9.57 12.26 -11.59
C LEU A 286 -9.31 10.98 -12.37
N GLU A 287 -8.02 10.65 -12.58
CA GLU A 287 -7.65 9.46 -13.33
C GLU A 287 -7.91 8.17 -12.53
N GLN A 288 -7.66 8.20 -11.22
CA GLN A 288 -8.02 7.12 -10.30
C GLN A 288 -9.52 6.78 -10.35
N LEU A 289 -10.41 7.78 -10.38
CA LEU A 289 -11.86 7.53 -10.41
C LEU A 289 -12.31 6.91 -11.72
N ARG A 290 -11.73 7.36 -12.85
CA ARG A 290 -11.99 6.74 -14.16
C ARG A 290 -11.52 5.29 -14.19
N LEU A 291 -10.40 4.97 -13.55
CA LEU A 291 -9.97 3.58 -13.38
C LEU A 291 -10.91 2.76 -12.48
N TYR A 292 -11.53 3.38 -11.48
CA TYR A 292 -12.53 2.71 -10.64
C TYR A 292 -13.83 2.42 -11.39
N ALA A 293 -14.26 3.28 -12.31
CA ALA A 293 -15.34 2.95 -13.25
C ALA A 293 -14.98 1.73 -14.12
N TRP A 294 -13.74 1.67 -14.62
CA TRP A 294 -13.25 0.51 -15.36
C TRP A 294 -13.21 -0.77 -14.52
N LEU A 295 -12.70 -0.68 -13.28
CA LEU A 295 -12.64 -1.82 -12.38
C LEU A 295 -14.04 -2.33 -12.04
N TRP A 296 -15.01 -1.42 -11.87
CA TRP A 296 -16.41 -1.78 -11.70
C TRP A 296 -16.88 -2.58 -12.91
N TRP A 297 -16.79 -2.00 -14.11
CA TRP A 297 -17.20 -2.64 -15.36
C TRP A 297 -16.58 -4.04 -15.55
N GLU A 298 -15.27 -4.18 -15.36
CA GLU A 298 -14.58 -5.48 -15.48
C GLU A 298 -15.02 -6.53 -14.46
N THR A 299 -15.27 -6.11 -13.22
CA THR A 299 -15.70 -7.04 -12.17
C THR A 299 -17.19 -7.40 -12.24
N HIS A 300 -17.95 -6.74 -13.12
CA HIS A 300 -19.35 -7.03 -13.41
C HIS A 300 -19.53 -7.62 -14.81
N GLU A 301 -18.55 -8.42 -15.25
CA GLU A 301 -18.60 -9.11 -16.54
C GLU A 301 -18.83 -8.18 -17.73
N ARG A 302 -18.42 -6.90 -17.59
CA ARG A 302 -18.62 -5.85 -18.58
C ARG A 302 -20.09 -5.55 -18.89
N ALA A 303 -20.99 -5.90 -17.98
CA ALA A 303 -22.45 -5.78 -18.15
C ALA A 303 -23.06 -4.57 -17.41
N GLU A 304 -22.35 -3.99 -16.43
CA GLU A 304 -22.83 -2.84 -15.66
C GLU A 304 -21.83 -1.68 -15.71
N GLU A 305 -22.35 -0.48 -15.97
CA GLU A 305 -21.60 0.78 -15.98
C GLU A 305 -22.04 1.67 -14.82
N VAL A 306 -21.11 2.47 -14.30
CA VAL A 306 -21.42 3.46 -13.27
C VAL A 306 -22.14 4.67 -13.88
N GLU A 307 -23.13 5.20 -13.16
CA GLU A 307 -23.93 6.36 -13.57
C GLU A 307 -23.19 7.68 -13.41
N SER A 308 -22.40 7.82 -12.35
CA SER A 308 -21.65 9.04 -12.09
C SER A 308 -20.38 8.78 -11.28
N LEU A 309 -19.44 9.72 -11.40
CA LEU A 309 -18.16 9.74 -10.69
C LEU A 309 -17.98 11.12 -10.07
N ALA A 310 -17.70 11.19 -8.77
CA ALA A 310 -17.41 12.48 -8.14
C ALA A 310 -16.37 12.40 -7.02
N ILE A 311 -15.64 13.49 -6.83
CA ILE A 311 -14.71 13.66 -5.71
C ILE A 311 -15.33 14.63 -4.71
N TRP A 312 -15.39 14.22 -3.45
CA TRP A 312 -15.80 15.06 -2.33
C TRP A 312 -14.57 15.70 -1.70
N TYR A 313 -14.34 16.97 -2.02
CA TYR A 313 -13.31 17.76 -1.36
C TYR A 313 -13.85 18.30 -0.05
N LEU A 314 -13.49 17.64 1.04
CA LEU A 314 -14.01 17.95 2.38
C LEU A 314 -13.55 19.31 2.90
N GLY A 315 -12.32 19.73 2.57
CA GLY A 315 -11.76 21.00 3.02
C GLY A 315 -12.64 22.21 2.65
N PRO A 316 -13.03 22.37 1.38
CA PRO A 316 -13.90 23.47 0.96
C PRO A 316 -15.39 23.13 0.97
N GLY A 317 -15.77 21.89 1.27
CA GLY A 317 -17.18 21.47 1.18
C GLY A 317 -17.72 21.45 -0.24
N THR A 318 -16.92 21.02 -1.24
CA THR A 318 -17.34 21.02 -2.65
C THR A 318 -17.30 19.63 -3.29
N VAL A 319 -18.29 19.34 -4.14
CA VAL A 319 -18.32 18.17 -5.02
C VAL A 319 -17.70 18.53 -6.38
N LYS A 320 -16.78 17.68 -6.85
CA LYS A 320 -16.16 17.77 -8.18
C LYS A 320 -16.60 16.57 -9.02
N GLU A 321 -17.51 16.82 -9.96
CA GLU A 321 -17.89 15.81 -10.96
C GLU A 321 -16.70 15.44 -11.85
N VAL A 322 -16.60 14.15 -12.15
CA VAL A 322 -15.58 13.55 -13.01
C VAL A 322 -16.27 12.96 -14.23
N GLU A 323 -15.72 13.25 -15.40
CA GLU A 323 -16.22 12.70 -16.66
C GLU A 323 -16.07 11.18 -16.68
N LEU A 324 -17.13 10.49 -17.08
CA LEU A 324 -17.12 9.04 -17.25
C LEU A 324 -16.20 8.64 -18.41
N PRO A 325 -15.50 7.49 -18.32
CA PRO A 325 -14.86 6.92 -19.49
C PRO A 325 -15.92 6.47 -20.50
N SER A 326 -15.64 6.70 -21.77
CA SER A 326 -16.41 6.10 -22.87
C SER A 326 -16.16 4.59 -22.94
N TYR A 327 -17.04 3.86 -23.62
CA TYR A 327 -16.88 2.43 -23.83
C TYR A 327 -15.53 2.06 -24.49
N GLU A 328 -15.09 2.84 -25.47
CA GLU A 328 -13.77 2.65 -26.11
C GLU A 328 -12.62 2.86 -25.12
N GLU A 329 -12.73 3.84 -24.22
CA GLU A 329 -11.74 4.06 -23.16
C GLU A 329 -11.72 2.92 -22.13
N LEU A 330 -12.88 2.37 -21.77
CA LEU A 330 -12.98 1.19 -20.90
C LEU A 330 -12.24 -0.01 -21.50
N GLU A 331 -12.44 -0.30 -22.80
CA GLU A 331 -11.72 -1.38 -23.48
C GLU A 331 -10.21 -1.11 -23.57
N ASN A 332 -9.82 0.14 -23.81
CA ASN A 332 -8.42 0.54 -23.88
C ASN A 332 -7.72 0.42 -22.51
N TYR A 333 -8.40 0.76 -21.41
CA TYR A 333 -7.84 0.61 -20.06
C TYR A 333 -7.46 -0.84 -19.76
N SER A 334 -8.26 -1.82 -20.17
CA SER A 334 -7.93 -3.24 -19.96
C SER A 334 -6.59 -3.60 -20.59
N SER A 335 -6.35 -3.14 -21.82
CA SER A 335 -5.11 -3.40 -22.56
C SER A 335 -3.93 -2.62 -21.98
N GLU A 336 -4.12 -1.33 -21.71
CA GLU A 336 -3.08 -0.43 -21.17
C GLU A 336 -2.59 -0.92 -19.80
N LEU A 337 -3.51 -1.19 -18.88
CA LEU A 337 -3.20 -1.60 -17.51
C LEU A 337 -2.57 -3.00 -17.47
N LYS A 338 -3.01 -3.92 -18.33
CA LYS A 338 -2.38 -5.24 -18.46
C LYS A 338 -0.97 -5.15 -19.02
N GLY A 339 -0.75 -4.27 -20.01
CA GLY A 339 0.56 -3.95 -20.54
C GLY A 339 1.48 -3.40 -19.46
N LEU A 340 1.00 -2.41 -18.70
CA LEU A 340 1.74 -1.81 -17.59
C LEU A 340 2.08 -2.83 -16.50
N TYR A 341 1.11 -3.65 -16.07
CA TYR A 341 1.34 -4.74 -15.13
C TYR A 341 2.45 -5.68 -15.62
N SER A 342 2.44 -6.01 -16.91
CA SER A 342 3.47 -6.87 -17.50
C SER A 342 4.85 -6.21 -17.45
N THR A 343 4.93 -4.90 -17.71
CA THR A 343 6.16 -4.11 -17.66
C THR A 343 6.75 -3.96 -16.27
N ILE A 344 5.92 -3.79 -15.24
CA ILE A 344 6.41 -3.37 -13.91
C ILE A 344 6.33 -4.44 -12.83
N HIS A 345 5.50 -5.48 -13.03
CA HIS A 345 5.28 -6.56 -12.06
C HIS A 345 5.52 -7.95 -12.61
N ALA A 346 5.18 -8.24 -13.87
CA ALA A 346 5.54 -9.54 -14.47
C ALA A 346 7.05 -9.62 -14.76
N THR A 347 7.69 -8.48 -15.03
CA THR A 347 9.13 -8.31 -15.04
C THR A 347 9.58 -7.35 -13.93
N THR A 348 10.90 -7.21 -13.74
CA THR A 348 11.47 -6.16 -12.89
C THR A 348 12.15 -5.15 -13.81
N PRO A 349 11.58 -3.94 -14.01
CA PRO A 349 12.15 -2.97 -14.92
C PRO A 349 13.52 -2.49 -14.41
N SER A 350 14.42 -2.18 -15.35
CA SER A 350 15.68 -1.51 -15.08
C SER A 350 15.49 -0.01 -14.83
N LEU A 351 16.56 0.68 -14.44
CA LEU A 351 16.54 2.13 -14.27
C LEU A 351 16.32 2.84 -15.62
N GLU A 352 16.88 2.28 -16.68
CA GLU A 352 16.79 2.74 -18.07
C GLU A 352 15.36 2.63 -18.62
N ASP A 353 14.62 1.59 -18.22
CA ASP A 353 13.20 1.42 -18.57
C ASP A 353 12.29 2.47 -17.91
N CYS A 354 12.81 3.21 -16.93
CA CYS A 354 12.08 4.17 -16.11
C CYS A 354 12.66 5.58 -16.26
N PRO A 355 12.43 6.29 -17.38
CA PRO A 355 13.05 7.58 -17.64
C PRO A 355 12.68 8.65 -16.60
N ALA A 356 13.62 9.55 -16.32
CA ALA A 356 13.43 10.70 -15.44
C ALA A 356 12.74 11.89 -16.16
N ASP A 357 11.70 11.58 -16.93
CA ASP A 357 10.87 12.53 -17.67
C ASP A 357 9.50 12.63 -17.00
N PRO A 358 9.31 13.58 -16.06
CA PRO A 358 8.03 13.76 -15.39
C PRO A 358 6.99 14.40 -16.34
N SER A 359 5.72 14.08 -16.16
CA SER A 359 4.65 14.83 -16.81
C SER A 359 4.62 16.30 -16.29
N PRO A 360 4.04 17.26 -17.03
CA PRO A 360 3.95 18.64 -16.55
C PRO A 360 3.23 18.75 -15.21
N LEU A 361 3.71 19.64 -14.32
CA LEU A 361 3.05 19.92 -13.04
C LEU A 361 1.67 20.55 -13.30
N ARG A 362 0.62 20.03 -12.67
CA ARG A 362 -0.74 20.56 -12.82
C ARG A 362 -1.06 21.54 -11.71
N TYR A 363 -1.75 22.62 -12.05
CA TYR A 363 -2.25 23.62 -11.12
C TYR A 363 -3.76 23.47 -10.94
N PHE A 364 -4.17 23.48 -9.67
CA PHE A 364 -5.58 23.38 -9.27
C PHE A 364 -5.91 24.45 -8.24
N ASP A 365 -7.06 25.07 -8.42
CA ASP A 365 -7.72 25.94 -7.45
C ASP A 365 -8.58 25.10 -6.48
N ILE A 366 -9.21 25.78 -5.52
CA ILE A 366 -10.07 25.15 -4.50
C ILE A 366 -11.12 24.23 -5.14
N GLY A 367 -11.24 23.03 -4.58
CA GLY A 367 -12.23 22.04 -5.01
C GLY A 367 -11.83 21.26 -6.26
N GLY A 368 -10.53 21.15 -6.54
CA GLY A 368 -10.03 20.35 -7.67
C GLY A 368 -10.39 20.94 -9.04
N LYS A 369 -10.51 22.27 -9.12
CA LYS A 369 -10.77 22.99 -10.37
C LYS A 369 -9.42 23.29 -11.04
N PRO A 370 -9.18 22.88 -12.30
CA PRO A 370 -7.96 23.26 -12.99
C PRO A 370 -7.78 24.78 -13.00
N SER A 371 -6.60 25.27 -12.63
CA SER A 371 -6.28 26.70 -12.68
C SER A 371 -6.12 27.18 -14.13
N ASP A 372 -6.02 28.50 -14.33
CA ASP A 372 -5.63 29.10 -15.62
C ASP A 372 -4.30 29.86 -15.45
N PRO A 373 -3.18 29.38 -16.04
CA PRO A 373 -3.06 28.17 -16.86
C PRO A 373 -3.09 26.87 -16.03
N PRO A 374 -3.52 25.73 -16.62
CA PRO A 374 -3.70 24.48 -15.89
C PRO A 374 -2.39 23.72 -15.64
N LEU A 375 -1.32 24.06 -16.34
CA LEU A 375 -0.02 23.39 -16.29
C LEU A 375 1.10 24.41 -16.06
N ASP A 376 2.15 23.99 -15.35
CA ASP A 376 3.39 24.76 -15.29
C ASP A 376 4.08 24.76 -16.66
N PRO A 377 4.55 25.92 -17.15
CA PRO A 377 5.27 26.01 -18.41
C PRO A 377 6.63 25.28 -18.39
N ASP A 378 7.22 25.04 -17.22
CA ASP A 378 8.42 24.22 -17.06
C ASP A 378 8.03 22.73 -16.93
N PRO A 379 8.39 21.87 -17.90
CA PRO A 379 8.07 20.44 -17.85
C PRO A 379 8.70 19.74 -16.63
N LYS A 380 9.78 20.28 -16.06
CA LYS A 380 10.45 19.73 -14.87
C LYS A 380 9.98 20.35 -13.55
N ALA A 381 8.94 21.17 -13.54
CA ALA A 381 8.46 21.83 -12.33
C ALA A 381 8.16 20.86 -11.16
N ARG A 382 7.71 19.63 -11.46
CA ARG A 382 7.49 18.55 -10.46
C ARG A 382 8.76 18.20 -9.67
N CYS A 383 9.92 18.25 -10.32
CA CYS A 383 11.19 17.87 -9.72
C CYS A 383 11.60 18.80 -8.56
N ARG A 384 11.15 20.06 -8.58
CA ARG A 384 11.51 21.08 -7.57
C ARG A 384 11.13 20.69 -6.14
N ARG A 385 10.04 19.92 -5.97
CA ARG A 385 9.52 19.48 -4.67
C ARG A 385 9.45 17.96 -4.52
N CYS A 386 10.06 17.22 -5.44
CA CYS A 386 10.12 15.76 -5.34
C CYS A 386 10.99 15.35 -4.16
N ASP A 387 10.56 14.37 -3.36
CA ASP A 387 11.33 13.84 -2.23
C ASP A 387 12.66 13.20 -2.67
N LEU A 388 12.77 12.82 -3.95
CA LEU A 388 13.93 12.18 -4.54
C LEU A 388 14.80 13.16 -5.34
N ARG A 389 14.60 14.48 -5.19
CA ARG A 389 15.25 15.50 -6.02
C ARG A 389 16.78 15.57 -5.88
N GLY A 390 17.37 15.02 -4.82
CA GLY A 390 18.82 14.86 -4.75
C GLY A 390 19.36 13.45 -4.91
N ILE A 391 18.50 12.53 -5.37
CA ILE A 391 18.93 11.22 -5.89
C ILE A 391 18.73 11.17 -7.40
N CYS A 392 17.63 11.74 -7.89
CA CYS A 392 17.25 11.73 -9.30
C CYS A 392 18.06 12.75 -10.12
N GLU A 393 18.51 12.35 -11.30
CA GLU A 393 19.26 13.22 -12.22
C GLU A 393 18.46 14.43 -12.72
N SER A 394 17.13 14.37 -12.72
CA SER A 394 16.26 15.50 -13.09
C SER A 394 15.94 16.43 -11.91
N GLY A 395 16.33 16.07 -10.69
CA GLY A 395 15.96 16.79 -9.47
C GLY A 395 16.71 18.11 -9.24
N GLY A 396 17.95 18.21 -9.73
CA GLY A 396 18.74 19.45 -9.68
C GLY A 396 19.08 19.96 -8.28
N HIS A 397 18.92 19.11 -7.26
CA HIS A 397 19.27 19.41 -5.87
C HIS A 397 20.47 18.54 -5.48
N ASP A 398 21.56 19.15 -5.05
CA ASP A 398 22.71 18.39 -4.55
C ASP A 398 22.45 18.02 -3.08
N LEU A 399 22.30 16.73 -2.80
CA LEU A 399 22.27 16.22 -1.43
C LEU A 399 23.68 15.80 -1.05
N GLU A 400 24.21 16.33 0.04
CA GLU A 400 25.49 15.89 0.61
C GLU A 400 25.38 14.46 1.17
N LEU A 401 25.36 13.44 0.31
CA LEU A 401 25.34 12.03 0.71
C LEU A 401 26.76 11.54 1.06
N PRO A 402 26.88 10.53 1.94
CA PRO A 402 28.16 9.92 2.27
C PRO A 402 28.92 9.44 1.02
N SER A 403 30.24 9.57 1.06
CA SER A 403 31.15 9.17 -0.02
C SER A 403 32.51 8.69 0.51
N GLU A 404 32.61 8.49 1.83
CA GLU A 404 33.82 8.08 2.50
C GLU A 404 34.21 6.66 2.10
N THR A 405 35.45 6.47 1.69
CA THR A 405 36.02 5.15 1.38
C THR A 405 36.72 4.51 2.58
N ARG A 406 36.79 5.21 3.71
CA ARG A 406 37.46 4.77 4.93
C ARG A 406 36.92 5.52 6.16
N ILE A 407 36.82 4.83 7.29
CA ILE A 407 36.51 5.46 8.59
C ILE A 407 37.41 4.95 9.71
N GLU A 408 37.79 5.84 10.63
CA GLU A 408 38.51 5.50 11.87
C GLU A 408 37.53 5.32 13.03
N ARG A 409 37.39 4.08 13.51
CA ARG A 409 36.53 3.73 14.66
C ARG A 409 37.14 2.59 15.45
N PHE A 410 36.98 2.64 16.77
CA PHE A 410 37.49 1.62 17.69
C PHE A 410 39.01 1.41 17.61
N GLY A 411 39.77 2.45 17.27
CA GLY A 411 41.23 2.37 17.12
C GLY A 411 41.71 1.66 15.85
N HIS A 412 40.82 1.42 14.89
CA HIS A 412 41.12 0.78 13.62
C HIS A 412 40.52 1.54 12.44
N ALA A 413 41.19 1.43 11.31
CA ALA A 413 40.71 1.91 10.03
C ALA A 413 39.90 0.85 9.31
N TRP A 414 38.66 1.19 8.97
CA TRP A 414 37.75 0.32 8.24
C TRP A 414 37.66 0.81 6.79
N PRO A 415 38.02 -0.02 5.79
CA PRO A 415 37.74 0.30 4.39
C PRO A 415 36.22 0.24 4.16
N ILE A 416 35.66 1.25 3.50
CA ILE A 416 34.23 1.34 3.21
C ILE A 416 33.99 1.02 1.74
N THR A 417 33.05 0.10 1.51
CA THR A 417 32.54 -0.27 0.19
C THR A 417 31.43 0.71 -0.18
N PRO A 418 31.54 1.44 -1.31
CA PRO A 418 30.42 2.22 -1.84
C PRO A 418 29.22 1.32 -2.10
N ILE A 419 28.03 1.74 -1.72
CA ILE A 419 26.82 0.93 -1.75
C ILE A 419 26.51 0.42 -3.16
N GLY A 420 26.67 1.26 -4.18
CA GLY A 420 26.48 0.89 -5.59
C GLY A 420 27.50 -0.12 -6.12
N SER A 421 28.59 -0.37 -5.39
CA SER A 421 29.63 -1.36 -5.73
C SER A 421 29.47 -2.69 -4.99
N ILE A 422 28.42 -2.86 -4.17
CA ILE A 422 28.18 -4.12 -3.45
C ILE A 422 27.89 -5.24 -4.47
N ARG A 423 28.73 -6.27 -4.46
CA ARG A 423 28.54 -7.49 -5.25
C ARG A 423 27.68 -8.48 -4.47
N THR A 424 26.40 -8.57 -4.81
CA THR A 424 25.43 -9.42 -4.11
C THR A 424 25.40 -10.86 -4.60
N ARG A 425 25.93 -11.10 -5.82
CA ARG A 425 26.00 -12.40 -6.45
C ARG A 425 27.42 -12.69 -6.92
N VAL A 426 27.80 -13.95 -6.81
CA VAL A 426 29.15 -14.42 -7.12
C VAL A 426 29.10 -15.71 -7.92
N ASP A 427 30.19 -15.92 -8.65
CA ASP A 427 30.47 -17.18 -9.30
C ASP A 427 31.51 -17.93 -8.49
N ALA A 428 31.42 -19.25 -8.52
CA ALA A 428 32.41 -20.12 -7.88
C ALA A 428 32.62 -21.38 -8.73
N THR A 429 33.88 -21.77 -8.88
CA THR A 429 34.25 -23.03 -9.53
C THR A 429 34.79 -24.03 -8.52
N GLY A 430 34.54 -25.31 -8.75
CA GLY A 430 35.13 -26.36 -7.93
C GLY A 430 34.56 -27.74 -8.25
N THR A 431 35.08 -28.74 -7.57
CA THR A 431 34.64 -30.13 -7.68
C THR A 431 33.46 -30.38 -6.76
N VAL A 432 32.41 -30.99 -7.29
CA VAL A 432 31.20 -31.37 -6.54
C VAL A 432 31.50 -32.56 -5.63
N SER A 433 31.04 -32.46 -4.38
CA SER A 433 31.07 -33.54 -3.39
C SER A 433 29.78 -33.51 -2.54
N ASP A 434 29.46 -34.62 -1.87
CA ASP A 434 28.26 -34.74 -1.01
C ASP A 434 26.93 -34.36 -1.71
N LEU A 435 26.79 -34.61 -3.03
CA LEU A 435 25.58 -34.28 -3.79
C LEU A 435 24.34 -35.01 -3.27
N ARG A 436 23.26 -34.25 -3.06
CA ARG A 436 21.91 -34.70 -2.74
C ARG A 436 20.93 -34.10 -3.74
N GLY A 437 19.92 -34.87 -4.17
CA GLY A 437 19.12 -34.54 -5.35
C GLY A 437 19.85 -34.94 -6.65
N PRO A 438 19.54 -34.32 -7.81
CA PRO A 438 18.51 -33.31 -8.05
C PRO A 438 17.09 -33.89 -8.11
N SER A 439 16.10 -33.17 -7.60
CA SER A 439 14.67 -33.50 -7.74
C SER A 439 13.87 -32.30 -8.25
N LEU A 440 12.95 -32.55 -9.18
CA LEU A 440 12.08 -31.51 -9.75
C LEU A 440 10.92 -31.20 -8.79
N LYS A 441 10.67 -29.92 -8.56
CA LYS A 441 9.52 -29.40 -7.83
C LYS A 441 8.32 -29.16 -8.76
N GLU A 442 7.13 -29.00 -8.19
CA GLU A 442 5.89 -28.72 -8.93
C GLU A 442 5.94 -27.40 -9.73
N ASP A 443 6.69 -26.41 -9.22
CA ASP A 443 6.92 -25.11 -9.87
C ASP A 443 7.98 -25.16 -10.99
N GLY A 444 8.55 -26.33 -11.28
CA GLY A 444 9.61 -26.52 -12.26
C GLY A 444 11.03 -26.21 -11.75
N GLY A 445 11.17 -25.77 -10.50
CA GLY A 445 12.47 -25.58 -9.86
C GLY A 445 13.16 -26.90 -9.49
N ILE A 446 14.48 -26.88 -9.36
CA ILE A 446 15.29 -28.05 -9.02
C ILE A 446 15.80 -27.92 -7.58
N ASP A 447 15.50 -28.92 -6.76
CA ASP A 447 16.05 -29.06 -5.42
C ASP A 447 17.31 -29.92 -5.46
N LEU A 448 18.42 -29.39 -4.94
CA LEU A 448 19.69 -30.09 -4.82
C LEU A 448 20.56 -29.46 -3.73
N SER A 449 21.51 -30.19 -3.17
CA SER A 449 22.55 -29.57 -2.35
C SER A 449 23.84 -30.35 -2.44
N PHE A 450 24.96 -29.65 -2.39
CA PHE A 450 26.28 -30.27 -2.47
C PHE A 450 27.33 -29.36 -1.84
N ARG A 451 28.55 -29.87 -1.75
CA ARG A 451 29.76 -29.11 -1.43
C ARG A 451 30.57 -28.89 -2.68
N LEU A 452 30.90 -27.65 -2.93
CA LEU A 452 31.86 -27.24 -3.95
C LEU A 452 33.23 -27.15 -3.29
N GLN A 453 34.20 -27.89 -3.80
CA GLN A 453 35.57 -27.90 -3.30
C GLN A 453 36.53 -27.30 -4.33
N ASP A 454 37.32 -26.32 -3.90
CA ASP A 454 38.37 -25.69 -4.69
C ASP A 454 39.68 -25.71 -3.90
N GLY A 455 40.56 -26.66 -4.21
CA GLY A 455 41.75 -26.94 -3.40
C GLY A 455 41.40 -27.28 -1.94
N TYR A 456 41.76 -26.38 -1.02
CA TYR A 456 41.46 -26.48 0.41
C TYR A 456 40.17 -25.77 0.81
N ASP A 457 39.66 -24.88 -0.04
CA ASP A 457 38.48 -24.08 0.21
C ASP A 457 37.21 -24.86 -0.14
N ARG A 458 36.14 -24.57 0.59
CA ARG A 458 34.87 -25.28 0.47
C ARG A 458 33.72 -24.30 0.62
N ALA A 459 32.72 -24.48 -0.23
CA ALA A 459 31.45 -23.80 -0.13
C ALA A 459 30.31 -24.81 -0.16
N LYS A 460 29.30 -24.61 0.69
CA LYS A 460 28.06 -25.37 0.61
C LYS A 460 27.12 -24.71 -0.38
N VAL A 461 26.64 -25.45 -1.35
CA VAL A 461 25.67 -24.97 -2.35
C VAL A 461 24.29 -25.55 -2.02
N ARG A 462 23.26 -24.69 -1.98
CA ARG A 462 21.88 -25.10 -1.68
C ARG A 462 20.86 -24.08 -2.21
N PRO A 463 19.62 -24.47 -2.48
CA PRO A 463 18.54 -23.55 -2.77
C PRO A 463 18.38 -22.47 -1.70
N SER A 464 18.14 -21.27 -2.19
CA SER A 464 17.69 -20.15 -1.40
C SER A 464 16.34 -20.45 -0.76
N ARG A 465 16.00 -19.71 0.30
CA ARG A 465 14.64 -19.74 0.86
C ARG A 465 13.61 -19.11 -0.08
N TYR A 466 14.07 -18.34 -1.06
CA TYR A 466 13.23 -17.54 -1.94
C TYR A 466 12.99 -18.18 -3.32
N GLY A 467 13.57 -19.35 -3.58
CA GLY A 467 13.40 -20.03 -4.86
C GLY A 467 14.39 -21.14 -5.07
N SER A 468 14.23 -21.83 -6.19
CA SER A 468 15.13 -22.88 -6.66
C SER A 468 15.56 -22.57 -8.09
N PRO A 469 16.79 -22.94 -8.48
CA PRO A 469 17.26 -22.83 -9.86
C PRO A 469 16.49 -23.77 -10.78
N SER A 470 16.36 -23.40 -12.05
CA SER A 470 15.84 -24.28 -13.11
C SER A 470 16.91 -24.69 -14.12
N ASP A 471 18.03 -23.96 -14.18
CA ASP A 471 19.13 -24.21 -15.13
C ASP A 471 20.31 -24.93 -14.46
N ILE A 472 20.27 -26.27 -14.51
CA ILE A 472 21.31 -27.14 -13.98
C ILE A 472 21.74 -28.14 -15.03
N THR A 473 23.05 -28.27 -15.22
CA THR A 473 23.64 -29.30 -16.08
C THR A 473 23.18 -30.70 -15.67
N ARG A 474 22.70 -31.48 -16.65
CA ARG A 474 22.33 -32.88 -16.45
C ARG A 474 23.50 -33.79 -16.08
N SER A 475 24.73 -33.29 -16.26
CA SER A 475 25.96 -34.01 -15.95
C SER A 475 26.47 -33.75 -14.53
N ILE A 476 25.69 -33.07 -13.67
CA ILE A 476 26.08 -32.85 -12.28
C ILE A 476 26.19 -34.19 -11.54
N ALA A 477 27.36 -34.46 -10.96
CA ALA A 477 27.64 -35.64 -10.16
C ALA A 477 28.81 -35.35 -9.21
N ASN A 478 29.01 -36.19 -8.20
CA ASN A 478 30.24 -36.11 -7.41
C ASN A 478 31.47 -36.28 -8.30
N ASP A 479 32.57 -35.62 -7.91
CA ASP A 479 33.86 -35.60 -8.61
C ASP A 479 33.85 -34.86 -9.97
N VAL A 480 32.74 -34.22 -10.33
CA VAL A 480 32.64 -33.36 -11.52
C VAL A 480 32.97 -31.92 -11.15
N LYS A 481 33.76 -31.25 -12.00
CA LYS A 481 34.06 -29.82 -11.87
C LYS A 481 32.93 -28.99 -12.49
N VAL A 482 32.40 -28.05 -11.72
CA VAL A 482 31.29 -27.17 -12.15
C VAL A 482 31.58 -25.72 -11.82
N ARG A 483 30.89 -24.82 -12.53
CA ARG A 483 30.71 -23.42 -12.16
C ARG A 483 29.30 -23.25 -11.61
N VAL A 484 29.22 -22.72 -10.39
CA VAL A 484 27.98 -22.17 -9.84
C VAL A 484 27.98 -20.69 -10.19
N LYS A 485 26.97 -20.26 -10.94
CA LYS A 485 26.86 -18.89 -11.43
C LYS A 485 25.76 -18.13 -10.69
N ASP A 486 25.99 -16.84 -10.44
CA ASP A 486 25.01 -15.89 -9.90
C ASP A 486 24.39 -16.36 -8.57
N ALA A 487 25.22 -16.96 -7.69
CA ALA A 487 24.79 -17.41 -6.37
C ALA A 487 24.92 -16.30 -5.32
N ILE A 488 24.03 -16.29 -4.33
CA ILE A 488 24.06 -15.32 -3.22
C ILE A 488 25.01 -15.86 -2.13
N PRO A 489 26.14 -15.20 -1.84
CA PRO A 489 27.08 -15.67 -0.85
C PRO A 489 26.59 -15.35 0.57
N SER A 490 26.88 -16.25 1.51
CA SER A 490 26.65 -16.05 2.94
C SER A 490 27.62 -16.86 3.78
N ILE A 491 27.58 -16.69 5.10
CA ILE A 491 28.36 -17.49 6.06
C ILE A 491 27.39 -18.25 6.96
N TRP A 492 27.60 -19.55 7.11
CA TRP A 492 26.90 -20.35 8.11
C TRP A 492 27.88 -21.18 8.92
N ARG A 493 27.95 -20.93 10.24
CA ARG A 493 28.86 -21.63 11.16
C ARG A 493 30.34 -21.63 10.70
N GLY A 494 30.76 -20.55 10.03
CA GLY A 494 32.13 -20.36 9.54
C GLY A 494 32.42 -20.99 8.17
N GLU A 495 31.45 -21.66 7.53
CA GLU A 495 31.55 -22.18 6.17
C GLU A 495 30.88 -21.19 5.19
N VAL A 496 31.48 -20.98 4.01
CA VAL A 496 30.87 -20.21 2.92
C VAL A 496 29.66 -21.00 2.41
N VAL A 497 28.54 -20.31 2.22
CA VAL A 497 27.33 -20.88 1.64
C VAL A 497 26.95 -20.08 0.41
N LEU A 498 26.67 -20.79 -0.68
CA LEU A 498 26.15 -20.25 -1.92
C LEU A 498 24.68 -20.65 -2.03
N ASP A 499 23.81 -19.69 -1.74
CA ASP A 499 22.37 -19.86 -1.90
C ASP A 499 22.01 -19.62 -3.38
N ILE A 500 21.39 -20.61 -4.04
CA ILE A 500 21.01 -20.56 -5.46
C ILE A 500 19.50 -20.42 -5.64
N ASP A 501 19.06 -19.63 -6.61
CA ASP A 501 17.65 -19.38 -6.92
C ASP A 501 17.41 -19.43 -8.43
N GLU A 502 16.24 -18.97 -8.88
CA GLU A 502 15.82 -18.94 -10.29
C GLU A 502 16.77 -18.14 -11.21
N SER A 503 17.58 -17.24 -10.66
CA SER A 503 18.59 -16.48 -11.41
C SER A 503 19.95 -17.17 -11.46
N SER A 504 20.16 -18.21 -10.65
CA SER A 504 21.41 -18.97 -10.60
C SER A 504 21.40 -20.12 -11.60
N SER A 505 22.60 -20.48 -12.08
CA SER A 505 22.78 -21.68 -12.91
C SER A 505 24.00 -22.49 -12.52
N ILE A 506 24.00 -23.77 -12.89
CA ILE A 506 25.14 -24.67 -12.67
C ILE A 506 25.54 -25.32 -13.99
N ALA A 507 26.73 -25.01 -14.45
CA ALA A 507 27.27 -25.53 -15.71
C ALA A 507 28.57 -26.30 -15.49
N LEU A 508 28.88 -27.22 -16.42
CA LEU A 508 30.22 -27.79 -16.50
C LEU A 508 31.21 -26.68 -16.87
N VAL A 509 32.41 -26.75 -16.31
CA VAL A 509 33.45 -25.76 -16.55
C VAL A 509 34.71 -26.46 -17.07
N ASN A 510 35.37 -25.84 -18.04
CA ASN A 510 36.67 -26.29 -18.52
C ASN A 510 37.78 -25.77 -17.60
N ASP A 511 38.99 -26.35 -17.68
CA ASP A 511 40.08 -25.99 -16.76
C ASP A 511 40.64 -24.57 -16.90
N GLU A 512 40.25 -23.83 -17.95
CA GLU A 512 40.71 -22.44 -18.20
C GLU A 512 39.87 -21.38 -17.45
N GLU A 513 38.65 -21.69 -17.02
CA GLU A 513 37.81 -20.78 -16.24
C GLU A 513 37.94 -21.09 -14.74
N SER A 514 38.34 -20.09 -13.94
CA SER A 514 38.51 -20.22 -12.50
C SER A 514 37.89 -19.04 -11.77
N PHE A 515 37.01 -19.35 -10.81
CA PHE A 515 36.38 -18.42 -9.88
C PHE A 515 36.61 -18.94 -8.46
N PRO A 516 37.73 -18.57 -7.82
CA PRO A 516 38.16 -19.19 -6.57
C PRO A 516 37.23 -18.88 -5.40
N ILE A 517 36.94 -19.88 -4.57
CA ILE A 517 36.06 -19.72 -3.39
C ILE A 517 36.64 -18.72 -2.38
N VAL A 518 37.98 -18.65 -2.27
CA VAL A 518 38.70 -17.77 -1.35
C VAL A 518 38.53 -16.28 -1.66
N GLU A 519 38.20 -15.93 -2.91
CA GLU A 519 38.00 -14.53 -3.34
C GLU A 519 36.58 -14.01 -3.03
N ILE A 520 35.70 -14.86 -2.50
CA ILE A 520 34.31 -14.51 -2.20
C ILE A 520 34.26 -13.64 -0.94
N GLU A 521 34.11 -12.33 -1.14
CA GLU A 521 33.84 -11.38 -0.07
C GLU A 521 32.40 -11.53 0.44
N THR A 522 32.26 -12.12 1.62
CA THR A 522 30.96 -12.32 2.29
C THR A 522 30.61 -11.21 3.28
N ARG A 523 31.58 -10.32 3.58
CA ARG A 523 31.40 -9.22 4.54
C ARG A 523 31.94 -7.92 4.00
N ILE A 524 31.22 -6.84 4.31
CA ILE A 524 31.50 -5.48 3.85
C ILE A 524 31.34 -4.47 4.99
N ASN A 525 31.93 -3.30 4.80
CA ASN A 525 31.63 -2.13 5.61
C ASN A 525 30.98 -1.08 4.72
N VAL A 526 29.86 -0.50 5.15
CA VAL A 526 29.16 0.54 4.38
C VAL A 526 28.89 1.74 5.26
N ILE A 527 28.86 2.92 4.66
CA ILE A 527 28.33 4.14 5.27
C ILE A 527 27.18 4.61 4.41
N GLY A 528 26.10 5.04 5.04
CA GLY A 528 24.97 5.60 4.31
C GLY A 528 24.07 6.42 5.21
N ARG A 529 23.30 7.29 4.57
CA ARG A 529 22.20 8.01 5.20
C ARG A 529 20.96 7.14 5.21
N ILE A 530 20.26 7.09 6.35
CA ILE A 530 18.98 6.39 6.47
C ILE A 530 17.94 7.15 5.65
N TRP A 531 17.51 6.57 4.54
CA TRP A 531 16.42 7.09 3.73
C TRP A 531 15.07 6.74 4.33
N SER A 532 14.87 5.46 4.66
CA SER A 532 13.63 4.98 5.27
C SER A 532 13.90 3.91 6.31
N ILE A 533 13.04 3.85 7.32
CA ILE A 533 12.93 2.73 8.24
C ILE A 533 11.79 1.86 7.73
N ASP A 534 12.14 0.68 7.23
CA ASP A 534 11.21 -0.22 6.53
C ASP A 534 10.51 -1.20 7.47
N ALA A 535 11.10 -1.44 8.65
CA ALA A 535 10.50 -2.26 9.71
C ALA A 535 11.17 -1.97 11.06
N PHE A 536 10.36 -1.98 12.12
CA PHE A 536 10.83 -1.96 13.50
C PHE A 536 10.05 -2.99 14.33
N PRO A 537 10.67 -3.74 15.26
CA PRO A 537 9.95 -4.73 16.04
C PRO A 537 8.81 -4.12 16.84
N ASN A 538 7.61 -4.71 16.72
CA ASN A 538 6.40 -4.20 17.36
C ASN A 538 5.76 -5.18 18.37
N GLY A 539 6.34 -6.37 18.55
CA GLY A 539 5.85 -7.39 19.47
C GLY A 539 4.62 -8.18 19.00
N ILE A 540 3.97 -7.76 17.91
CA ILE A 540 2.71 -8.36 17.40
C ILE A 540 2.95 -9.18 16.14
N GLY A 541 3.90 -8.79 15.28
CA GLY A 541 4.17 -9.52 14.04
C GLY A 541 5.47 -9.14 13.32
N ILE A 542 6.03 -7.96 13.61
CA ILE A 542 7.33 -7.55 13.08
C ILE A 542 8.40 -7.91 14.13
N SER A 543 9.32 -8.79 13.74
CA SER A 543 10.43 -9.29 14.59
C SER A 543 11.82 -8.87 14.10
N ARG A 544 11.86 -7.91 13.18
CA ARG A 544 13.07 -7.42 12.52
C ARG A 544 13.18 -5.91 12.59
N TRP A 545 14.41 -5.43 12.58
CA TRP A 545 14.72 -4.04 12.26
C TRP A 545 15.23 -3.98 10.82
N SER A 546 14.76 -3.02 10.04
CA SER A 546 15.21 -2.85 8.66
C SER A 546 15.16 -1.40 8.24
N VAL A 547 16.21 -0.96 7.54
CA VAL A 547 16.31 0.40 7.00
C VAL A 547 16.83 0.36 5.57
N THR A 548 16.54 1.40 4.81
CA THR A 548 17.15 1.67 3.51
C THR A 548 18.24 2.72 3.67
N LEU A 549 19.47 2.36 3.31
CA LEU A 549 20.60 3.28 3.26
C LEU A 549 20.83 3.77 1.85
N VAL A 550 21.27 5.02 1.73
CA VAL A 550 21.76 5.65 0.51
C VAL A 550 23.11 6.32 0.74
N ASP A 551 23.98 6.22 -0.25
CA ASP A 551 25.22 6.99 -0.38
C ASP A 551 25.26 7.62 -1.80
N GLN A 552 26.35 8.30 -2.16
CA GLN A 552 26.47 8.90 -3.50
C GLN A 552 26.46 7.88 -4.66
N SER A 553 26.72 6.60 -4.38
CA SER A 553 26.88 5.54 -5.38
C SER A 553 25.63 4.69 -5.56
N GLY A 554 24.76 4.57 -4.56
CA GLY A 554 23.57 3.74 -4.65
C GLY A 554 22.79 3.58 -3.35
N SER A 555 21.97 2.52 -3.30
CA SER A 555 21.13 2.20 -2.14
C SER A 555 21.17 0.72 -1.78
N ALA A 556 21.06 0.40 -0.50
CA ALA A 556 20.99 -0.97 0.00
C ALA A 556 20.05 -1.07 1.20
N GLY A 557 19.40 -2.22 1.34
CA GLY A 557 18.65 -2.55 2.55
C GLY A 557 19.61 -2.97 3.65
N VAL A 558 19.32 -2.61 4.89
CA VAL A 558 19.97 -3.18 6.08
C VAL A 558 18.92 -3.94 6.86
N ILE A 559 19.27 -5.11 7.39
CA ILE A 559 18.34 -5.93 8.14
C ILE A 559 19.01 -6.58 9.35
N ALA A 560 18.28 -6.61 10.46
CA ALA A 560 18.66 -7.32 11.68
C ALA A 560 17.46 -8.09 12.24
N PHE A 561 17.71 -9.28 12.77
CA PHE A 561 16.69 -10.13 13.36
C PHE A 561 17.01 -10.42 14.82
N LYS A 562 15.97 -10.48 15.66
CA LYS A 562 16.05 -10.96 17.05
C LYS A 562 17.22 -10.34 17.82
N GLN A 563 18.11 -11.16 18.39
CA GLN A 563 19.24 -10.72 19.20
C GLN A 563 20.31 -9.89 18.46
N PHE A 564 20.25 -9.82 17.12
CA PHE A 564 21.19 -9.03 16.32
C PHE A 564 20.71 -7.60 16.05
N ILE A 565 19.49 -7.24 16.49
CA ILE A 565 19.00 -5.87 16.40
C ILE A 565 19.87 -5.00 17.33
N PRO A 566 20.56 -3.97 16.81
CA PRO A 566 21.48 -3.17 17.62
C PRO A 566 20.69 -2.30 18.60
N VAL A 567 21.23 -2.09 19.80
CA VAL A 567 20.59 -1.28 20.85
C VAL A 567 20.28 0.14 20.37
N LEU A 568 21.17 0.73 19.56
CA LEU A 568 20.97 2.08 19.04
C LEU A 568 19.84 2.19 17.99
N ALA A 569 19.31 1.07 17.46
CA ALA A 569 18.26 1.10 16.43
C ALA A 569 17.04 1.92 16.84
N ALA A 570 16.69 1.92 18.14
CA ALA A 570 15.55 2.66 18.67
C ALA A 570 15.72 4.18 18.62
N GLY A 571 16.96 4.67 18.60
CA GLY A 571 17.28 6.10 18.51
C GLY A 571 17.64 6.57 17.10
N LEU A 572 17.60 5.68 16.10
CA LEU A 572 17.88 6.02 14.71
C LEU A 572 16.61 6.49 14.00
N SER A 573 16.77 7.49 13.14
CA SER A 573 15.72 8.18 12.42
C SER A 573 16.08 8.36 10.94
N ARG A 574 15.09 8.70 10.12
CA ARG A 574 15.34 9.14 8.73
C ARG A 574 16.27 10.35 8.75
N GLY A 575 17.31 10.32 7.91
CA GLY A 575 18.31 11.38 7.80
C GLY A 575 19.59 11.12 8.57
N ASP A 576 19.58 10.24 9.59
CA ASP A 576 20.81 9.89 10.30
C ASP A 576 21.80 9.18 9.37
N GLU A 577 23.08 9.43 9.58
CA GLU A 577 24.15 8.71 8.88
C GLU A 577 24.76 7.66 9.79
N ILE A 578 24.80 6.43 9.29
CA ILE A 578 25.31 5.28 10.03
C ILE A 578 26.35 4.52 9.22
N ALA A 579 27.28 3.89 9.93
CA ALA A 579 28.18 2.90 9.38
C ALA A 579 27.76 1.50 9.85
N ILE A 580 27.68 0.56 8.91
CA ILE A 580 27.59 -0.88 9.20
C ILE A 580 28.97 -1.46 8.98
N LEU A 581 29.63 -1.88 10.05
CA LEU A 581 30.96 -2.48 10.00
C LEU A 581 30.83 -3.99 10.11
N ASN A 582 31.51 -4.72 9.22
CA ASN A 582 31.54 -6.18 9.17
C ASN A 582 30.13 -6.80 8.99
N GLY A 583 29.31 -6.16 8.15
CA GLY A 583 27.98 -6.65 7.77
C GLY A 583 28.08 -7.74 6.72
N GLU A 584 27.16 -8.71 6.75
CA GLU A 584 27.14 -9.81 5.78
C GLU A 584 26.43 -9.37 4.50
N VAL A 585 27.02 -9.65 3.34
CA VAL A 585 26.40 -9.39 2.03
C VAL A 585 25.15 -10.25 1.87
N GLY A 586 24.12 -9.71 1.22
CA GLY A 586 22.93 -10.44 0.85
C GLY A 586 22.14 -9.74 -0.25
N GLU A 587 21.06 -10.39 -0.67
CA GLU A 587 20.13 -9.88 -1.64
C GLU A 587 18.70 -10.24 -1.22
N PHE A 588 17.76 -9.33 -1.47
CA PHE A 588 16.34 -9.61 -1.29
C PHE A 588 15.54 -9.01 -2.45
N ASN A 589 14.90 -9.86 -3.26
CA ASN A 589 14.17 -9.47 -4.47
C ASN A 589 15.01 -8.59 -5.42
N GLY A 590 16.25 -9.01 -5.71
CA GLY A 590 17.18 -8.28 -6.59
C GLY A 590 17.81 -7.02 -5.97
N ARG A 591 17.44 -6.67 -4.73
CA ARG A 591 17.99 -5.50 -4.04
C ARG A 591 19.20 -5.88 -3.16
N PRO A 592 20.32 -5.14 -3.24
CA PRO A 592 21.44 -5.30 -2.32
C PRO A 592 21.02 -5.14 -0.86
N GLN A 593 21.53 -6.03 -0.02
CA GLN A 593 21.24 -6.05 1.40
C GLN A 593 22.52 -6.25 2.22
N VAL A 594 22.60 -5.55 3.36
CA VAL A 594 23.62 -5.75 4.38
C VAL A 594 22.94 -6.34 5.63
N ARG A 595 23.24 -7.61 5.91
CA ARG A 595 22.68 -8.35 7.04
C ARG A 595 23.53 -8.12 8.28
N ILE A 596 22.88 -7.75 9.37
CA ILE A 596 23.52 -7.61 10.68
C ILE A 596 23.45 -8.96 11.38
N GLY A 597 24.64 -9.53 11.60
CA GLY A 597 24.82 -10.83 12.23
C GLY A 597 25.84 -10.78 13.36
N PRO A 598 26.37 -11.95 13.77
CA PRO A 598 27.47 -12.00 14.71
C PRO A 598 28.65 -11.14 14.25
N ASN A 599 29.23 -10.39 15.19
CA ASN A 599 30.38 -9.50 14.99
C ASN A 599 30.16 -8.30 14.04
N THR A 600 28.93 -8.05 13.60
CA THR A 600 28.57 -6.80 12.91
C THR A 600 28.43 -5.68 13.94
N ARG A 601 28.87 -4.46 13.60
CA ARG A 601 28.69 -3.27 14.44
C ARG A 601 27.94 -2.21 13.66
N VAL A 602 27.01 -1.54 14.32
CA VAL A 602 26.35 -0.34 13.78
C VAL A 602 26.86 0.86 14.56
N VAL A 603 27.30 1.90 13.85
CA VAL A 603 27.90 3.10 14.43
C VAL A 603 27.17 4.32 13.90
N SER A 604 26.68 5.19 14.79
CA SER A 604 26.17 6.51 14.39
C SER A 604 27.34 7.42 14.00
N ILE A 605 27.22 8.09 12.86
CA ILE A 605 28.23 9.00 12.30
C ILE A 605 27.81 10.45 12.50
N ARG A 606 26.61 10.80 12.02
CA ARG A 606 25.96 12.11 12.17
C ARG A 606 24.48 11.91 12.43
N THR A 607 23.88 12.83 13.19
CA THR A 607 22.43 12.84 13.38
C THR A 607 21.75 13.64 12.27
N SER A 608 20.45 13.42 12.06
CA SER A 608 19.64 14.13 11.09
C SER A 608 19.60 15.65 11.31
N GLU A 609 19.87 16.12 12.54
CA GLU A 609 19.98 17.55 12.88
C GLU A 609 21.30 18.17 12.37
N ASP A 610 22.34 17.35 12.20
CA ASP A 610 23.70 17.77 11.81
C ASP A 610 23.95 17.70 10.29
N VAL A 611 22.96 17.24 9.51
CA VAL A 611 23.06 17.11 8.05
C VAL A 611 22.13 18.10 7.35
N PRO A 612 22.50 18.63 6.18
CA PRO A 612 21.60 19.44 5.37
C PRO A 612 20.29 18.68 5.12
N GLY A 613 19.17 19.38 5.30
CA GLY A 613 17.83 18.82 5.07
C GLY A 613 17.65 18.30 3.64
N PHE A 614 16.69 17.39 3.48
CA PHE A 614 16.30 16.76 2.22
C PHE A 614 15.75 17.74 1.17
#